data_AF-A0A7S2E3M7-F1
#
_entry.id   AF-A0A7S2E3M7-F1
#
_cell.length_a   1.000
_cell.length_b   1.000
_cell.length_c   1.000
_cell.angle_alpha   90.00
_cell.angle_beta   90.00
_cell.angle_gamma   90.00
#
_symmetry.space_group_name_H-M   'P 1'
#
loop_
_entity.id
_entity.type
_entity.pdbx_description
1 polymer ?
#
loop_
_entity_poly.entity_id
_entity_poly.type
_entity_poly.pdbx_seq_one_letter_code
_entity_poly.pdbx_strand_id
1 'polypeptide(L)'
;NGQNFTGNSDAGFDFMDILFFHLNPYLGPISGNTNVLVETQGISSLAQGLIRCTFGNIAVVGKRVNATHLSCISPPVLTPGEVPFFVTLNLQDRIEASQRFQYYIPPVILD
;
A
#
# COMPACT_ATOMS: atom_id res chain seq x y z
N ASN A 1 32.59 26.34 -39.28
CA ASN A 1 32.65 24.96 -38.78
C ASN A 1 31.55 24.77 -37.76
N GLY A 2 30.36 24.38 -38.22
CA GLY A 2 29.22 24.08 -37.36
C GLY A 2 29.33 22.66 -36.82
N GLN A 3 29.11 22.50 -35.52
CA GLN A 3 28.68 21.24 -34.96
C GLN A 3 27.38 21.47 -34.21
N ASN A 4 26.38 20.73 -34.66
CA ASN A 4 25.00 20.72 -34.25
C ASN A 4 24.86 19.75 -33.07
N PHE A 5 24.24 20.16 -31.97
CA PHE A 5 23.84 19.25 -30.89
C PHE A 5 22.31 19.12 -30.92
N THR A 6 21.77 18.35 -31.87
CA THR A 6 20.42 17.78 -31.73
C THR A 6 20.51 16.58 -30.81
N GLY A 7 20.67 16.84 -29.52
CA GLY A 7 20.19 15.90 -28.52
C GLY A 7 18.72 16.23 -28.32
N ASN A 8 17.82 15.40 -28.83
CA ASN A 8 16.42 15.46 -28.41
C ASN A 8 16.39 15.35 -26.89
N SER A 9 16.30 16.47 -26.20
CA SER A 9 15.90 16.51 -24.80
C SER A 9 14.38 16.29 -24.79
N ASP A 10 13.96 15.10 -25.21
CA ASP A 10 12.68 14.55 -24.77
C ASP A 10 12.92 13.91 -23.39
N ALA A 11 13.50 14.72 -22.49
CA ALA A 11 13.30 14.52 -21.07
C ALA A 11 11.87 14.99 -20.82
N GLY A 12 10.90 14.18 -21.26
CA GLY A 12 9.56 14.23 -20.73
C GLY A 12 9.71 14.02 -19.24
N PHE A 13 9.66 15.12 -18.49
CA PHE A 13 9.43 15.06 -17.06
C PHE A 13 8.02 14.50 -16.92
N ASP A 14 7.92 13.18 -16.83
CA ASP A 14 6.66 12.55 -16.48
C ASP A 14 6.33 13.04 -15.08
N PHE A 15 5.21 13.74 -14.96
CA PHE A 15 4.76 14.37 -13.73
C PHE A 15 4.50 13.26 -12.72
N MET A 16 5.50 13.01 -11.86
CA MET A 16 5.44 12.33 -10.57
C MET A 16 4.16 11.52 -10.39
N ASP A 17 4.19 10.24 -10.80
CA ASP A 17 3.14 9.28 -10.46
C ASP A 17 2.97 9.33 -8.94
N ILE A 18 1.92 10.02 -8.49
CA ILE A 18 1.49 9.96 -7.10
C ILE A 18 1.00 8.54 -6.93
N LEU A 19 1.88 7.67 -6.44
CA LEU A 19 1.56 6.31 -6.04
C LEU A 19 0.47 6.39 -4.97
N PHE A 20 -0.78 6.30 -5.41
CA PHE A 20 -1.92 6.23 -4.52
C PHE A 20 -2.14 4.76 -4.12
N PHE A 21 -2.50 4.57 -2.86
CA PHE A 21 -2.92 3.29 -2.31
C PHE A 21 -4.33 3.45 -1.77
N HIS A 22 -5.28 2.72 -2.36
CA HIS A 22 -6.66 2.74 -1.93
C HIS A 22 -7.02 1.43 -1.23
N LEU A 23 -7.47 1.50 0.03
CA LEU A 23 -7.75 0.34 0.86
C LEU A 23 -9.22 -0.09 0.75
N ASN A 24 -9.46 -1.38 0.59
CA ASN A 24 -10.80 -1.95 0.65
C ASN A 24 -10.80 -3.34 1.33
N PRO A 25 -11.41 -3.49 2.52
CA PRO A 25 -11.93 -2.43 3.38
C PRO A 25 -10.79 -1.61 4.03
N TYR A 26 -11.08 -0.38 4.46
CA TYR A 26 -10.16 0.46 5.24
C TYR A 26 -10.33 0.27 6.77
N LEU A 27 -11.07 -0.75 7.20
CA LEU A 27 -11.32 -1.03 8.62
C LEU A 27 -11.38 -2.52 8.93
N GLY A 28 -11.11 -2.88 10.19
CA GLY A 28 -11.11 -4.26 10.67
C GLY A 28 -11.17 -4.37 12.19
N PRO A 29 -11.47 -5.55 12.73
CA PRO A 29 -11.54 -5.75 14.17
C PRO A 29 -10.15 -5.75 14.80
N ILE A 30 -10.05 -5.42 16.10
CA ILE A 30 -8.78 -5.52 16.86
C ILE A 30 -8.20 -6.95 16.89
N SER A 31 -9.01 -7.98 16.63
CA SER A 31 -8.55 -9.37 16.46
C SER A 31 -7.76 -9.59 15.17
N GLY A 32 -7.68 -8.61 14.28
CA GLY A 32 -7.02 -8.70 12.98
C GLY A 32 -7.77 -9.61 12.00
N ASN A 33 -7.03 -10.20 11.09
CA ASN A 33 -7.51 -11.14 10.07
C ASN A 33 -8.47 -10.54 9.01
N THR A 34 -8.60 -9.22 8.94
CA THR A 34 -9.22 -8.56 7.77
C THR A 34 -8.29 -8.65 6.57
N ASN A 35 -8.76 -9.25 5.47
CA ASN A 35 -8.08 -9.21 4.17
C ASN A 35 -8.36 -7.85 3.50
N VAL A 36 -7.34 -6.99 3.47
CA VAL A 36 -7.37 -5.68 2.83
C VAL A 36 -6.85 -5.81 1.41
N LEU A 37 -7.70 -5.51 0.45
CA LEU A 37 -7.32 -5.34 -0.94
C LEU A 37 -6.87 -3.89 -1.14
N VAL A 38 -5.63 -3.71 -1.62
CA VAL A 38 -5.04 -2.39 -1.85
C VAL A 38 -4.90 -2.18 -3.34
N GLU A 39 -5.58 -1.17 -3.88
CA GLU A 39 -5.48 -0.74 -5.27
C GLU A 39 -4.35 0.28 -5.46
N THR A 40 -3.63 0.19 -6.58
CA THR A 40 -2.54 1.08 -6.98
C THR A 40 -2.35 1.09 -8.50
N GLN A 41 -1.59 2.04 -9.04
CA GLN A 41 -1.42 2.24 -10.50
C GLN A 41 -0.64 1.12 -11.19
N GLY A 42 0.32 0.50 -10.48
CA GLY A 42 1.21 -0.47 -11.09
C GLY A 42 2.04 -1.26 -10.09
N ILE A 43 2.06 -2.58 -10.28
CA ILE A 43 2.83 -3.51 -9.46
C ILE A 43 3.60 -4.43 -10.40
N SER A 44 4.91 -4.21 -10.45
CA SER A 44 5.85 -5.11 -11.13
C SER A 44 5.68 -6.54 -10.62
N SER A 45 5.75 -7.53 -11.53
CA SER A 45 5.76 -8.94 -11.14
C SER A 45 6.96 -9.29 -10.25
N LEU A 46 8.05 -8.54 -10.36
CA LEU A 46 9.26 -8.69 -9.54
C LEU A 46 9.07 -8.24 -8.08
N ALA A 47 8.01 -7.47 -7.78
CA ALA A 47 7.69 -7.06 -6.41
C ALA A 47 7.17 -8.24 -5.55
N GLN A 48 6.79 -9.36 -6.17
CA GLN A 48 6.30 -10.53 -5.45
C GLN A 48 7.34 -11.01 -4.42
N GLY A 49 6.91 -11.15 -3.16
CA GLY A 49 7.78 -11.50 -2.02
C GLY A 49 8.43 -10.30 -1.33
N LEU A 50 8.56 -9.17 -2.02
CA LEU A 50 9.11 -7.91 -1.50
C LEU A 50 8.04 -6.96 -0.95
N ILE A 51 6.76 -7.24 -1.23
CA ILE A 51 5.65 -6.40 -0.76
C ILE A 51 5.50 -6.50 0.77
N ARG A 52 5.41 -5.35 1.43
CA ARG A 52 4.94 -5.26 2.82
C ARG A 52 3.87 -4.18 2.94
N CYS A 53 2.78 -4.51 3.64
CA CYS A 53 1.83 -3.53 4.14
C CYS A 53 2.11 -3.29 5.62
N THR A 54 2.08 -2.04 6.07
CA THR A 54 2.31 -1.69 7.46
C THR A 54 1.08 -1.00 8.03
N PHE A 55 0.49 -1.60 9.06
CA PHE A 55 -0.62 -1.04 9.83
C PHE A 55 -0.03 -0.36 11.06
N GLY A 56 0.04 0.98 11.04
CA GLY A 56 0.79 1.75 12.03
C GLY A 56 2.27 1.37 12.00
N ASN A 57 2.69 0.60 13.00
CA ASN A 57 4.07 0.12 13.17
C ASN A 57 4.24 -1.39 12.93
N ILE A 58 3.17 -2.10 12.56
CA ILE A 58 3.19 -3.56 12.38
C ILE A 58 3.20 -3.87 10.88
N ALA A 59 4.32 -4.40 10.39
CA ALA A 59 4.48 -4.83 9.00
C ALA A 59 3.99 -6.28 8.80
N VAL A 60 3.23 -6.52 7.74
CA VAL A 60 2.78 -7.84 7.29
C VAL A 60 3.24 -8.11 5.87
N VAL A 61 3.36 -9.39 5.52
CA VAL A 61 3.65 -9.80 4.14
C VAL A 61 2.43 -9.47 3.27
N GLY A 62 2.64 -8.67 2.23
CA GLY A 62 1.64 -8.47 1.19
C GLY A 62 1.83 -9.45 0.03
N LYS A 63 0.75 -9.68 -0.71
CA LYS A 63 0.75 -10.53 -1.91
C LYS A 63 0.28 -9.72 -3.10
N ARG A 64 0.98 -9.84 -4.22
CA ARG A 64 0.49 -9.29 -5.49
C ARG A 64 -0.69 -10.14 -5.95
N VAL A 65 -1.84 -9.50 -6.18
CA VAL A 65 -3.02 -10.17 -6.75
C VAL A 65 -2.98 -10.04 -8.27
N ASN A 66 -2.72 -8.84 -8.78
CA ASN A 66 -2.55 -8.56 -10.20
C ASN A 66 -1.65 -7.32 -10.39
N ALA A 67 -1.68 -6.68 -11.56
CA ALA A 67 -0.85 -5.51 -11.84
C ALA A 67 -1.26 -4.24 -11.07
N THR A 68 -2.47 -4.18 -10.50
CA THR A 68 -3.00 -3.00 -9.81
C THR A 68 -3.49 -3.28 -8.39
N HIS A 69 -3.46 -4.54 -7.93
CA HIS A 69 -3.98 -4.94 -6.63
C HIS A 69 -2.98 -5.76 -5.80
N LEU A 70 -2.91 -5.42 -4.51
CA LEU A 70 -2.19 -6.13 -3.46
C LEU A 70 -3.20 -6.68 -2.44
N SER A 71 -2.91 -7.79 -1.77
CA SER A 71 -3.68 -8.30 -0.64
C SER A 71 -2.81 -8.35 0.60
N CYS A 72 -3.32 -7.82 1.71
CA CYS A 72 -2.66 -7.75 3.00
C CYS A 72 -3.63 -8.10 4.12
N ILE A 73 -3.21 -8.96 5.04
CA ILE A 73 -4.04 -9.38 6.18
C ILE A 73 -3.67 -8.53 7.39
N SER A 74 -4.65 -7.81 7.96
CA SER A 74 -4.42 -6.97 9.14
C SER A 74 -3.95 -7.81 10.35
N PRO A 75 -2.93 -7.35 11.09
CA PRO A 75 -2.49 -8.00 12.32
C PRO A 75 -3.47 -7.69 13.48
N PRO A 76 -3.50 -8.55 14.52
CA PRO A 76 -4.20 -8.23 15.76
C PRO A 76 -3.51 -7.08 16.52
N VAL A 77 -4.31 -6.28 17.23
CA VAL A 77 -3.88 -5.16 18.08
C VAL A 77 -4.64 -5.18 19.40
N LEU A 78 -4.15 -4.46 20.41
CA LEU A 78 -4.77 -4.42 21.74
C LEU A 78 -5.83 -3.32 21.89
N THR A 79 -5.71 -2.24 21.12
CA THR A 79 -6.52 -1.04 21.26
C THR A 79 -7.16 -0.65 19.92
N PRO A 80 -8.45 -0.28 19.90
CA PRO A 80 -9.07 0.29 18.69
C PRO A 80 -8.49 1.66 18.37
N GLY A 81 -8.69 2.11 17.13
CA GLY A 81 -8.26 3.43 16.66
C GLY A 81 -7.73 3.42 15.23
N GLU A 82 -7.53 4.64 14.69
CA GLU A 82 -6.96 4.83 13.37
C GLU A 82 -5.45 4.70 13.41
N VAL A 83 -4.88 3.97 12.45
CA VAL A 83 -3.44 3.88 12.25
C VAL A 83 -3.08 4.31 10.82
N PRO A 84 -1.93 4.98 10.61
CA PRO A 84 -1.42 5.23 9.27
C PRO A 84 -1.13 3.91 8.56
N PHE A 85 -1.30 3.87 7.25
CA PHE A 85 -1.05 2.69 6.44
C PHE A 85 0.09 2.96 5.47
N PHE A 86 1.05 2.04 5.38
CA PHE A 86 2.19 2.18 4.47
C PHE A 86 2.34 0.96 3.59
N VAL A 87 2.84 1.17 2.39
CA VAL A 87 3.21 0.10 1.46
C VAL A 87 4.65 0.26 1.04
N THR A 88 5.35 -0.87 0.94
CA THR A 88 6.59 -0.96 0.16
C THR A 88 6.47 -2.10 -0.84
N LEU A 89 7.02 -1.88 -2.04
CA LEU A 89 7.04 -2.87 -3.13
C LEU A 89 8.44 -3.46 -3.34
N ASN A 90 9.46 -2.95 -2.62
CA ASN A 90 10.87 -3.31 -2.81
C ASN A 90 11.67 -3.37 -1.48
N LEU A 91 10.99 -3.40 -0.33
CA LEU A 91 11.57 -3.40 1.02
C LEU A 91 12.40 -2.14 1.40
N GLN A 92 12.41 -1.11 0.56
CA GLN A 92 13.18 0.12 0.79
C GLN A 92 12.25 1.33 0.78
N ASP A 93 11.54 1.53 -0.33
CA ASP A 93 10.64 2.66 -0.51
C ASP A 93 9.35 2.38 0.26
N ARG A 94 9.16 3.13 1.35
CA ARG A 94 7.96 3.06 2.19
C ARG A 94 7.12 4.29 1.92
N ILE A 95 5.97 4.08 1.29
CA ILE A 95 5.03 5.12 0.89
C ILE A 95 3.83 5.07 1.82
N GLU A 96 3.42 6.22 2.35
CA GLU A 96 2.20 6.35 3.15
C GLU A 96 0.99 6.43 2.23
N ALA A 97 -0.04 5.63 2.52
CA ALA A 97 -1.33 5.73 1.86
C ALA A 97 -2.09 6.96 2.36
N SER A 98 -2.92 7.55 1.50
CA SER A 98 -3.79 8.66 1.90
C SER A 98 -4.89 8.22 2.88
N GLN A 99 -5.30 6.95 2.82
CA GLN A 99 -6.26 6.34 3.74
C GLN A 99 -5.56 5.75 4.96
N ARG A 100 -6.17 5.95 6.12
CA ARG A 100 -5.83 5.26 7.37
C ARG A 100 -6.61 3.95 7.50
N PHE A 101 -6.09 3.02 8.29
CA PHE A 101 -6.81 1.81 8.66
C PHE A 101 -7.44 1.97 10.05
N GLN A 102 -8.75 1.74 10.16
CA GLN A 102 -9.48 1.86 11.43
C GLN A 102 -9.66 0.49 12.11
N TYR A 103 -9.11 0.35 13.32
CA TYR A 103 -9.38 -0.79 14.18
C TYR A 103 -10.60 -0.55 15.07
N TYR A 104 -11.53 -1.51 15.11
CA TYR A 104 -12.73 -1.46 15.97
C TYR A 104 -12.85 -2.69 16.89
N ILE A 105 -13.56 -2.54 18.00
CA ILE A 105 -13.94 -3.69 18.85
C ILE A 105 -15.14 -4.37 18.19
N PRO A 106 -15.08 -5.69 17.87
CA PRO A 106 -16.22 -6.41 17.33
C PRO A 106 -17.48 -6.20 18.16
N PRO A 107 -18.65 -6.02 17.54
CA PRO A 107 -19.91 -5.98 18.29
C PRO A 107 -20.14 -7.35 18.96
N VAL A 108 -20.52 -7.31 20.23
CA VAL A 108 -20.98 -8.50 20.95
C VAL A 108 -22.46 -8.67 20.65
N ILE A 109 -22.86 -9.83 20.15
CA ILE A 109 -24.27 -10.20 20.07
C ILE A 109 -24.69 -10.61 21.49
N LEU A 110 -25.65 -9.90 22.06
CA LEU A 110 -26.28 -10.30 23.32
C LEU A 110 -27.44 -11.22 22.96
N ASP A 111 -27.39 -12.46 23.44
CA ASP A 111 -28.48 -13.45 23.34
C ASP A 111 -29.63 -13.14 24.31
#